data_AF-A0AAX4KIL0-F1
#
_entry.id   AF-A0AAX4KIL0-F1
#
_cell.length_a   1.000
_cell.length_b   1.000
_cell.length_c   1.000
_cell.angle_alpha   90.00
_cell.angle_beta   90.00
_cell.angle_gamma   90.00
#
_symmetry.space_group_name_H-M   'P 1'
#
loop_
_entity.id
_entity.type
_entity.pdbx_description
1 polymer ?
#
loop_
_entity_poly.entity_id
_entity_poly.type
_entity_poly.pdbx_seq_one_letter_code
_entity_poly.pdbx_strand_id
1 'polypeptide(L)'
;MPVTLTDLPIELLHHIHHLALNPFLPCTNHQLHSIFHHPSPYYASTYLLRLYSAYGANEILTRSLRHPICTTEVAEEIRKIWDRRRGYIESPISSETKRRDSITSIEKGKHRHRSISRSPSPTPPPEPTAPALQCTEVPRRLFRDPFDPSRPIHPLIKYLFDKYHPSPNSHKGYPLFRAILTSNYELVTFLLEHGADPGIKDCFALDIAISMKDLKMVKLLVERDPSDSTPSPVKEGLKNGKKVKLGDRVEIGTRMVEKAIEKGSQEIINYFVYEKKVMPPLHSIMNIGKTDRNRSTKRKKPIRPALPTKA
;
A
#
# COMPACT_ATOMS: atom_id res chain seq x y z
N MET A 1 39.15 29.31 21.04
CA MET A 1 38.26 28.18 21.34
C MET A 1 38.68 27.00 20.46
N PRO A 2 38.67 25.75 20.94
CA PRO A 2 39.00 24.61 20.08
C PRO A 2 37.94 24.49 18.98
N VAL A 3 38.39 24.42 17.73
CA VAL A 3 37.50 24.20 16.58
C VAL A 3 37.00 22.77 16.65
N THR A 4 35.68 22.60 16.65
CA THR A 4 35.02 21.31 16.71
C THR A 4 34.45 20.93 15.34
N LEU A 5 34.07 19.66 15.17
CA LEU A 5 33.49 19.17 13.92
C LEU A 5 32.23 19.96 13.51
N THR A 6 31.42 20.39 14.48
CA THR A 6 30.19 21.17 14.27
C THR A 6 30.41 22.60 13.80
N ASP A 7 31.64 23.12 13.92
CA ASP A 7 32.00 24.45 13.44
C ASP A 7 32.34 24.47 11.94
N LEU A 8 32.41 23.29 11.30
CA LEU A 8 32.66 23.19 9.86
C LEU A 8 31.41 23.60 9.05
N PRO A 9 31.60 24.20 7.86
CA PRO A 9 30.53 24.38 6.89
C PRO A 9 29.81 23.07 6.56
N ILE A 10 28.51 23.17 6.27
CA ILE A 10 27.64 22.02 6.01
C ILE A 10 28.14 21.17 4.83
N GLU A 11 28.77 21.80 3.83
CA GLU A 11 29.35 21.13 2.67
C GLU A 11 30.50 20.19 3.05
N LEU A 12 31.34 20.60 4.01
CA LEU A 12 32.43 19.77 4.51
C LEU A 12 31.90 18.63 5.38
N LEU A 13 30.90 18.91 6.22
CA LEU A 13 30.21 17.86 7.00
C LEU A 13 29.59 16.80 6.08
N HIS A 14 28.92 17.23 5.01
CA HIS A 14 28.37 16.37 3.98
C HIS A 14 29.45 15.53 3.29
N HIS A 15 30.59 16.13 2.94
CA HIS A 15 31.71 15.44 2.32
C HIS A 15 32.34 14.39 3.24
N ILE A 16 32.59 14.75 4.50
CA ILE A 16 33.11 13.84 5.53
C ILE A 16 32.16 12.64 5.69
N HIS A 17 30.85 12.89 5.81
CA HIS A 17 29.87 11.82 5.96
C HIS A 17 29.79 10.92 4.70
N HIS A 18 29.91 11.49 3.50
CA HIS A 18 29.95 10.72 2.25
C HIS A 18 31.19 9.84 2.11
N LEU A 19 32.33 10.23 2.68
CA LEU A 19 33.56 9.43 2.70
C LEU A 19 33.49 8.36 3.78
N ALA A 20 32.99 8.72 4.96
CA ALA A 20 32.90 7.82 6.10
C ALA A 20 31.82 6.73 5.93
N LEU A 21 30.72 7.05 5.23
CA LEU A 21 29.54 6.18 5.06
C LEU A 21 28.99 5.63 6.39
N ASN A 22 29.16 6.39 7.47
CA ASN A 22 28.80 5.96 8.81
C ASN A 22 27.36 6.38 9.15
N PRO A 23 26.39 5.46 9.24
CA PRO A 23 24.99 5.79 9.53
C PRO A 23 24.77 6.33 10.95
N PHE A 24 25.73 6.17 11.85
CA PHE A 24 25.62 6.61 13.24
C PHE A 24 26.17 8.02 13.49
N LEU A 25 26.87 8.62 12.51
CA LEU A 25 27.39 9.98 12.65
C LEU A 25 26.28 11.01 13.01
N PRO A 26 25.10 10.99 12.37
CA PRO A 26 23.99 11.89 12.75
C PRO A 26 23.51 11.70 14.20
N CYS A 27 23.69 10.52 14.78
CA CYS A 27 23.21 10.21 16.13
C CYS A 27 24.14 10.75 17.24
N THR A 28 25.33 11.24 16.89
CA THR A 28 26.34 11.68 17.88
C THR A 28 26.03 13.04 18.51
N ASN A 29 25.34 13.92 17.78
CA ASN A 29 25.05 15.29 18.22
C ASN A 29 23.72 15.77 17.61
N HIS A 30 22.94 16.54 18.37
CA HIS A 30 21.66 17.11 17.91
C HIS A 30 21.78 18.04 16.69
N GLN A 31 22.86 18.85 16.60
CA GLN A 31 23.13 19.69 15.44
C GLN A 31 23.37 18.84 14.18
N LEU A 32 24.23 17.82 14.29
CA LEU A 32 24.48 16.88 13.20
C LEU A 32 23.20 16.10 12.83
N HIS A 33 22.42 15.68 13.83
CA HIS A 33 21.14 15.03 13.61
C HIS A 33 20.22 15.91 12.75
N SER A 34 20.05 17.20 13.12
CA SER A 34 19.21 18.14 12.37
C SER A 34 19.67 18.30 10.91
N ILE A 35 20.98 18.45 10.70
CA ILE A 35 21.60 18.58 9.37
C ILE A 35 21.31 17.36 8.51
N PHE A 36 21.53 16.15 9.03
CA PHE A 36 21.43 14.92 8.24
C PHE A 36 20.03 14.31 8.17
N HIS A 37 19.07 14.75 9.00
CA HIS A 37 17.67 14.31 8.93
C HIS A 37 16.81 15.11 7.95
N HIS A 38 17.21 16.31 7.55
CA HIS A 38 16.55 17.11 6.52
C HIS A 38 17.49 17.48 5.36
N PRO A 39 18.18 16.50 4.75
CA PRO A 39 19.12 16.77 3.68
C PRO A 39 18.42 17.14 2.38
N SER A 40 19.17 17.71 1.44
CA SER A 40 18.69 17.86 0.07
C SER A 40 18.46 16.48 -0.58
N PRO A 41 17.48 16.35 -1.52
CA PRO A 41 17.22 15.06 -2.17
C PRO A 41 18.44 14.50 -2.90
N TYR A 42 19.24 15.39 -3.50
CA TYR A 42 20.50 15.04 -4.15
C TYR A 42 21.54 14.47 -3.17
N TYR A 43 21.69 15.09 -2.00
CA TYR A 43 22.59 14.58 -0.97
C TYR A 43 22.16 13.21 -0.45
N ALA A 44 20.89 13.06 -0.09
CA ALA A 44 20.37 11.79 0.45
C ALA A 44 20.50 10.66 -0.58
N SER A 45 20.12 10.91 -1.84
CA SER A 45 20.19 9.91 -2.91
C SER A 45 21.65 9.48 -3.19
N THR A 46 22.58 10.43 -3.28
CA THR A 46 24.01 10.13 -3.48
C THR A 46 24.61 9.37 -2.31
N TYR A 47 24.27 9.73 -1.07
CA TYR A 47 24.70 9.02 0.13
C TYR A 47 24.19 7.57 0.12
N LEU A 48 22.88 7.37 -0.09
CA LEU A 48 22.26 6.04 -0.09
C LEU A 48 22.80 5.14 -1.22
N LEU A 49 23.02 5.71 -2.40
CA LEU A 49 23.65 4.99 -3.53
C LEU A 49 25.09 4.57 -3.24
N ARG A 50 25.86 5.37 -2.48
CA ARG A 50 27.21 5.01 -2.05
C ARG A 50 27.19 3.96 -0.94
N LEU A 51 26.33 4.15 0.06
CA LEU A 51 26.14 3.24 1.19
C LEU A 51 25.78 1.82 0.72
N TYR A 52 24.98 1.71 -0.34
CA TYR A 52 24.55 0.44 -0.93
C TYR A 52 25.23 0.11 -2.27
N SER A 53 26.40 0.69 -2.54
CA SER A 53 27.13 0.48 -3.80
C SER A 53 27.55 -0.98 -4.08
N ALA A 54 27.68 -1.79 -3.03
CA ALA A 54 27.96 -3.22 -3.14
C ALA A 54 26.76 -4.06 -3.62
N TYR A 55 25.56 -3.48 -3.66
CA TYR A 55 24.33 -4.19 -4.00
C TYR A 55 23.91 -3.92 -5.46
N GLY A 56 23.13 -4.84 -6.02
CA GLY A 56 22.59 -4.71 -7.38
C GLY A 56 21.34 -3.85 -7.48
N ALA A 57 20.86 -3.67 -8.72
CA ALA A 57 19.67 -2.87 -9.06
C ALA A 57 18.38 -3.28 -8.31
N ASN A 58 18.31 -4.53 -7.84
CA ASN A 58 17.14 -5.09 -7.18
C ASN A 58 17.07 -4.76 -5.69
N GLU A 59 18.21 -4.46 -5.06
CA GLU A 59 18.29 -4.28 -3.60
C GLU A 59 18.54 -2.84 -3.19
N ILE A 60 19.23 -2.05 -4.01
CA ILE A 60 19.63 -0.68 -3.67
C ILE A 60 18.42 0.16 -3.24
N LEU A 61 17.35 0.16 -4.03
CA LEU A 61 16.17 0.95 -3.73
C LEU A 61 15.43 0.41 -2.50
N THR A 62 15.19 -0.90 -2.42
CA THR A 62 14.53 -1.53 -1.27
C THR A 62 15.28 -1.30 0.04
N ARG A 63 16.61 -1.26 0.03
CA ARG A 63 17.44 -0.92 1.20
C ARG A 63 17.39 0.57 1.52
N SER A 64 17.47 1.42 0.51
CA SER A 64 17.37 2.89 0.64
C SER A 64 16.06 3.30 1.30
N LEU A 65 14.93 2.72 0.88
CA LEU A 65 13.60 2.99 1.42
C LEU A 65 13.42 2.63 2.90
N ARG A 66 14.35 1.86 3.51
CA ARG A 66 14.33 1.57 4.95
C ARG A 66 14.71 2.80 5.78
N HIS A 67 15.40 3.77 5.18
CA HIS A 67 15.91 4.95 5.88
C HIS A 67 14.90 6.09 5.93
N PRO A 68 14.77 6.79 7.09
CA PRO A 68 14.02 8.03 7.28
C PRO A 68 14.09 9.02 6.13
N ILE A 69 15.33 9.29 5.72
CA ILE A 69 15.70 10.27 4.71
C ILE A 69 15.24 9.92 3.30
N CYS A 70 14.83 8.68 3.01
CA CYS A 70 14.36 8.29 1.69
C CYS A 70 12.88 8.67 1.51
N THR A 71 12.63 9.92 1.09
CA THR A 71 11.32 10.43 0.70
C THR A 71 10.99 10.12 -0.77
N THR A 72 9.83 10.58 -1.25
CA THR A 72 9.43 10.56 -2.68
C THR A 72 10.49 11.19 -3.58
N GLU A 73 10.93 12.39 -3.22
CA GLU A 73 11.88 13.17 -4.01
C GLU A 73 13.24 12.47 -4.05
N VAL A 74 13.64 11.85 -2.93
CA VAL A 74 14.88 11.07 -2.85
C VAL A 74 14.81 9.80 -3.68
N ALA A 75 13.70 9.08 -3.65
CA ALA A 75 13.52 7.87 -4.47
C ALA A 75 13.54 8.20 -5.98
N GLU A 76 12.90 9.31 -6.37
CA GLU A 76 12.96 9.84 -7.73
C GLU A 76 14.38 10.22 -8.15
N GLU A 77 15.13 10.88 -7.28
CA GLU A 77 16.51 11.28 -7.55
C GLU A 77 17.45 10.07 -7.62
N ILE A 78 17.26 9.05 -6.75
CA ILE A 78 17.95 7.76 -6.84
C ILE A 78 17.72 7.14 -8.23
N ARG A 79 16.48 7.12 -8.71
CA ARG A 79 16.13 6.61 -10.06
C ARG A 79 16.85 7.39 -11.15
N LYS A 80 16.79 8.73 -11.11
CA LYS A 80 17.46 9.60 -12.09
C LYS A 80 18.97 9.39 -12.12
N ILE A 81 19.63 9.34 -10.96
CA ILE A 81 21.09 9.11 -10.88
C ILE A 81 21.43 7.72 -11.42
N TRP A 82 20.65 6.69 -11.09
CA TRP A 82 20.86 5.34 -11.60
C TRP A 82 20.71 5.26 -13.12
N ASP A 83 19.65 5.86 -13.66
CA ASP A 83 19.38 5.91 -15.08
C ASP A 83 20.49 6.65 -15.86
N ARG A 84 21.02 7.75 -15.31
CA ARG A 84 22.20 8.41 -15.88
C ARG A 84 23.43 7.50 -15.88
N ARG A 85 23.69 6.76 -14.80
CA ARG A 85 24.85 5.84 -14.70
C ARG A 85 24.82 4.71 -15.72
N ARG A 86 23.63 4.24 -16.08
CA ARG A 86 23.43 3.18 -17.09
C ARG A 86 23.26 3.73 -18.51
N GLY A 87 23.39 5.04 -18.72
CA GLY A 87 23.24 5.67 -20.04
C GLY A 87 21.81 5.75 -20.55
N TYR A 88 20.80 5.62 -19.69
CA TYR A 88 19.40 5.76 -20.08
C TYR A 88 19.06 7.23 -20.32
N ILE A 89 18.51 7.52 -21.50
CA ILE A 89 18.00 8.83 -21.88
C ILE A 89 16.47 8.75 -21.81
N GLU A 90 15.88 9.48 -20.86
CA GLU A 90 14.43 9.57 -20.74
C GLU A 90 13.89 10.25 -22.00
N SER A 91 13.09 9.53 -22.78
CA SER A 91 12.48 10.08 -24.00
C SER A 91 11.54 11.22 -23.59
N PRO A 92 11.56 12.39 -24.26
CA PRO A 92 10.60 13.46 -23.98
C PRO A 92 9.19 12.92 -24.16
N ILE A 93 8.41 12.89 -23.09
CA ILE A 93 7.13 12.17 -23.00
C ILE A 93 6.15 12.68 -24.08
N SER A 94 5.61 11.76 -24.89
CA SER A 94 4.33 11.93 -25.55
C SER A 94 3.25 12.09 -24.47
N SER A 95 2.79 13.31 -24.25
CA SER A 95 1.66 13.63 -23.39
C SER A 95 0.42 12.81 -23.77
N GLU A 96 -0.20 12.21 -22.76
CA GLU A 96 -1.65 11.98 -22.63
C GLU A 96 -2.42 11.61 -23.92
N THR A 97 -2.53 10.33 -24.24
CA THR A 97 -3.65 9.87 -25.09
C THR A 97 -4.93 9.84 -24.24
N LYS A 98 -5.53 11.02 -24.02
CA LYS A 98 -6.97 11.09 -23.75
C LYS A 98 -7.67 10.57 -25.00
N ARG A 99 -8.10 9.31 -24.95
CA ARG A 99 -9.13 8.77 -25.85
C ARG A 99 -10.38 9.64 -25.69
N ARG A 100 -10.54 10.62 -26.60
CA ARG A 100 -11.85 11.17 -26.94
C ARG A 100 -12.26 10.49 -28.24
N ASP A 101 -13.12 9.48 -28.09
CA ASP A 101 -13.97 9.02 -29.17
C ASP A 101 -14.88 10.18 -29.57
N SER A 102 -14.57 10.80 -30.71
CA SER A 102 -15.43 11.78 -31.36
C SER A 102 -15.68 11.30 -32.78
N ILE A 103 -16.85 10.70 -32.96
CA ILE A 103 -17.48 10.42 -34.25
C ILE A 103 -17.69 11.76 -34.97
N THR A 104 -17.11 11.93 -36.15
CA THR A 104 -17.77 12.63 -37.27
C THR A 104 -17.19 12.17 -38.60
N SER A 105 -18.11 11.70 -39.42
CA SER A 105 -18.04 11.40 -40.84
C SER A 105 -17.66 12.61 -41.72
N ILE A 106 -17.19 12.27 -42.94
CA ILE A 106 -17.42 12.95 -44.24
C ILE A 106 -16.14 13.30 -45.03
N GLU A 107 -16.16 12.77 -46.25
CA GLU A 107 -15.57 13.19 -47.53
C GLU A 107 -14.18 12.79 -48.02
N LYS A 108 -14.25 12.12 -49.18
CA LYS A 108 -13.21 11.82 -50.14
C LYS A 108 -12.76 13.11 -50.83
N GLY A 109 -11.49 13.45 -50.72
CA GLY A 109 -10.85 14.50 -51.50
C GLY A 109 -9.45 14.07 -51.95
N LYS A 110 -9.28 13.88 -53.26
CA LYS A 110 -7.99 13.62 -53.93
C LYS A 110 -7.03 14.79 -53.71
N HIS A 111 -5.79 14.56 -53.25
CA HIS A 111 -4.66 15.43 -53.62
C HIS A 111 -3.28 14.74 -53.53
N ARG A 112 -2.66 14.63 -54.71
CA ARG A 112 -1.25 14.86 -55.10
C ARG A 112 -0.13 14.39 -54.15
N HIS A 113 0.62 13.41 -54.66
CA HIS A 113 1.97 13.05 -54.20
C HIS A 113 2.88 14.29 -54.11
N ARG A 114 3.31 14.61 -52.89
CA ARG A 114 4.46 15.47 -52.62
C ARG A 114 5.52 14.59 -51.99
N SER A 115 6.61 14.36 -52.72
CA SER A 115 7.77 13.60 -52.30
C SER A 115 8.41 14.31 -51.10
N ILE A 116 8.10 13.84 -49.89
CA ILE A 116 8.79 14.25 -48.67
C ILE A 116 10.07 13.42 -48.62
N SER A 117 11.20 14.11 -48.71
CA SER A 117 12.55 13.57 -48.49
C SER A 117 12.55 12.76 -47.19
N ARG A 118 12.89 11.46 -47.30
CA ARG A 118 13.14 10.60 -46.13
C ARG A 118 14.35 11.18 -45.41
N SER A 119 14.11 11.91 -44.33
CA SER A 119 15.12 12.13 -43.30
C SER A 119 15.60 10.75 -42.80
N PRO A 120 16.90 10.57 -42.53
CA PRO A 120 17.37 9.34 -41.92
C PRO A 120 16.64 9.19 -40.58
N SER A 121 15.99 8.03 -40.43
CA SER A 121 15.43 7.57 -39.17
C SER A 121 16.43 7.86 -38.04
N PRO A 122 16.02 8.50 -36.92
CA PRO A 122 16.92 8.69 -35.79
C PRO A 122 17.50 7.33 -35.40
N THR A 123 18.82 7.24 -35.30
CA THR A 123 19.47 6.08 -34.72
C THR A 123 18.83 5.81 -33.36
N PRO A 124 18.41 4.55 -33.06
CA PRO A 124 17.84 4.24 -31.76
C PRO A 124 18.86 4.60 -30.68
N PRO A 125 18.42 5.18 -29.54
CA PRO A 125 19.32 5.53 -28.46
C PRO A 125 20.09 4.26 -28.00
N PRO A 126 21.35 4.41 -27.57
CA PRO A 126 22.15 3.28 -27.12
C PRO A 126 21.44 2.52 -26.00
N GLU A 127 21.47 1.19 -26.06
CA GLU A 127 20.85 0.36 -25.04
C GLU A 127 21.54 0.57 -23.68
N PRO A 128 20.78 0.62 -22.57
CA PRO A 128 21.38 0.86 -21.25
C PRO A 128 22.37 -0.24 -20.85
N THR A 129 23.51 0.14 -20.29
CA THR A 129 24.61 -0.78 -19.92
C THR A 129 24.30 -1.68 -18.72
N ALA A 130 23.30 -1.32 -17.91
CA ALA A 130 22.93 -2.02 -16.68
C ALA A 130 21.39 -2.14 -16.57
N PRO A 131 20.86 -3.05 -15.73
CA PRO A 131 19.42 -3.18 -15.51
C PRO A 131 18.82 -1.93 -14.84
N ALA A 132 17.53 -1.72 -15.06
CA ALA A 132 16.76 -0.69 -14.35
C ALA A 132 16.68 -1.01 -12.86
N LEU A 133 16.55 0.02 -12.02
CA LEU A 133 16.22 -0.21 -10.61
C LEU A 133 14.92 -1.00 -10.49
N GLN A 134 14.92 -1.95 -9.56
CA GLN A 134 13.72 -2.68 -9.18
C GLN A 134 13.41 -2.42 -7.72
N CYS A 135 12.14 -2.58 -7.37
CA CYS A 135 11.67 -2.59 -5.98
C CYS A 135 10.69 -3.75 -5.85
N THR A 136 11.15 -4.88 -5.33
CA THR A 136 10.31 -6.08 -5.19
C THR A 136 9.47 -6.04 -3.91
N GLU A 137 9.99 -5.44 -2.84
CA GLU A 137 9.36 -5.37 -1.53
C GLU A 137 9.13 -3.93 -1.07
N VAL A 138 8.01 -3.71 -0.38
CA VAL A 138 7.68 -2.44 0.27
C VAL A 138 8.09 -2.49 1.74
N PRO A 139 8.95 -1.57 2.23
CA PRO A 139 9.45 -1.64 3.60
C PRO A 139 8.37 -1.28 4.62
N ARG A 140 8.38 -2.01 5.75
CA ARG A 140 7.43 -1.85 6.85
C ARG A 140 7.29 -0.42 7.37
N ARG A 141 8.36 0.38 7.31
CA ARG A 141 8.37 1.76 7.81
C ARG A 141 7.25 2.60 7.19
N LEU A 142 6.97 2.43 5.90
CA LEU A 142 5.95 3.22 5.19
C LEU A 142 4.52 3.05 5.72
N PHE A 143 4.30 2.03 6.55
CA PHE A 143 3.00 1.74 7.17
C PHE A 143 3.00 1.96 8.69
N ARG A 144 4.11 2.40 9.29
CA ARG A 144 4.20 2.60 10.74
C ARG A 144 3.64 3.94 11.20
N ASP A 145 3.63 4.93 10.33
CA ASP A 145 3.18 6.27 10.67
C ASP A 145 1.71 6.28 11.07
N PRO A 146 1.30 7.17 12.00
CA PRO A 146 -0.10 7.31 12.37
C PRO A 146 -0.93 7.70 11.14
N PHE A 147 -2.17 7.21 11.10
CA PHE A 147 -3.07 7.53 10.01
C PHE A 147 -3.44 9.01 9.99
N ASP A 148 -3.23 9.64 8.83
CA ASP A 148 -3.61 11.02 8.55
C ASP A 148 -4.76 11.02 7.52
N PRO A 149 -5.98 11.43 7.90
CA PRO A 149 -7.12 11.48 6.98
C PRO A 149 -6.92 12.43 5.80
N SER A 150 -6.05 13.44 5.91
CA SER A 150 -5.76 14.36 4.80
C SER A 150 -4.87 13.72 3.73
N ARG A 151 -4.10 12.69 4.13
CA ARG A 151 -3.17 11.94 3.28
C ARG A 151 -3.34 10.44 3.54
N PRO A 152 -4.47 9.87 3.09
CA PRO A 152 -4.82 8.50 3.41
C PRO A 152 -3.84 7.47 2.83
N ILE A 153 -3.20 7.78 1.71
CA ILE A 153 -2.16 6.94 1.11
C ILE A 153 -0.89 7.76 0.99
N HIS A 154 0.20 7.28 1.60
CA HIS A 154 1.50 7.95 1.58
C HIS A 154 1.99 8.15 0.13
N PRO A 155 2.44 9.35 -0.29
CA PRO A 155 2.87 9.62 -1.67
C PRO A 155 3.95 8.66 -2.19
N LEU A 156 4.90 8.30 -1.32
CA LEU A 156 5.94 7.30 -1.64
C LEU A 156 5.35 5.93 -1.97
N ILE A 157 4.27 5.50 -1.30
CA ILE A 157 3.61 4.22 -1.63
C ILE A 157 3.04 4.31 -3.06
N LYS A 158 2.31 5.38 -3.39
CA LYS A 158 1.76 5.57 -4.74
C LYS A 158 2.86 5.55 -5.81
N TYR A 159 3.93 6.30 -5.57
CA TYR A 159 5.09 6.34 -6.46
C TYR A 159 5.69 4.94 -6.69
N LEU A 160 5.89 4.17 -5.62
CA LEU A 160 6.48 2.84 -5.73
C LEU A 160 5.59 1.88 -6.52
N PHE A 161 4.28 1.89 -6.28
CA PHE A 161 3.33 1.06 -7.01
C PHE A 161 3.20 1.43 -8.48
N ASP A 162 3.21 2.73 -8.82
CA ASP A 162 3.18 3.21 -10.20
C ASP A 162 4.46 2.85 -10.99
N LYS A 163 5.64 2.99 -10.37
CA LYS A 163 6.92 2.83 -11.07
C LYS A 163 7.50 1.42 -11.03
N TYR A 164 7.33 0.71 -9.91
CA TYR A 164 8.06 -0.54 -9.66
C TYR A 164 7.16 -1.75 -9.44
N HIS A 165 5.86 -1.55 -9.21
CA HIS A 165 4.89 -2.62 -8.97
C HIS A 165 5.39 -3.64 -7.90
N PRO A 166 5.83 -3.18 -6.71
CA PRO A 166 6.31 -4.06 -5.65
C PRO A 166 5.18 -4.97 -5.18
N SER A 167 5.55 -6.08 -4.53
CA SER A 167 4.55 -7.00 -3.99
C SER A 167 3.70 -6.32 -2.90
N PRO A 168 2.36 -6.22 -3.05
CA PRO A 168 1.48 -5.73 -1.98
C PRO A 168 1.46 -6.68 -0.77
N ASN A 169 1.89 -7.93 -0.98
CA ASN A 169 1.96 -8.99 0.02
C ASN A 169 3.31 -9.04 0.75
N SER A 170 4.11 -7.98 0.62
CA SER A 170 5.41 -7.81 1.29
C SER A 170 5.35 -8.17 2.77
N HIS A 171 6.38 -8.86 3.26
CA HIS A 171 6.49 -9.27 4.65
C HIS A 171 5.28 -10.09 5.18
N LYS A 172 4.74 -10.99 4.36
CA LYS A 172 3.59 -11.85 4.69
C LYS A 172 2.31 -11.04 4.95
N GLY A 173 1.99 -10.11 4.04
CA GLY A 173 0.76 -9.32 4.10
C GLY A 173 0.78 -8.17 5.12
N TYR A 174 1.97 -7.76 5.58
CA TYR A 174 2.11 -6.68 6.56
C TYR A 174 1.46 -5.34 6.11
N PRO A 175 1.59 -4.90 4.84
CA PRO A 175 0.92 -3.69 4.36
C PRO A 175 -0.60 -3.70 4.62
N LEU A 176 -1.28 -4.75 4.19
CA LEU A 176 -2.72 -4.90 4.32
C LEU A 176 -3.14 -4.98 5.80
N PHE A 177 -2.46 -5.81 6.58
CA PHE A 177 -2.67 -5.93 8.03
C PHE A 177 -2.60 -4.56 8.73
N ARG A 178 -1.60 -3.75 8.38
CA ARG A 178 -1.38 -2.49 9.07
C ARG A 178 -2.41 -1.42 8.67
N ALA A 179 -2.82 -1.40 7.40
CA ALA A 179 -3.90 -0.55 6.93
C ALA A 179 -5.24 -0.83 7.64
N ILE A 180 -5.54 -2.10 7.91
CA ILE A 180 -6.72 -2.53 8.67
C ILE A 180 -6.65 -2.04 10.12
N LEU A 181 -5.50 -2.21 10.80
CA LEU A 181 -5.33 -1.78 12.19
C LEU A 181 -5.53 -0.27 12.38
N THR A 182 -5.25 0.51 11.34
CA THR A 182 -5.45 1.96 11.35
C THR A 182 -6.82 2.39 10.82
N SER A 183 -7.71 1.44 10.50
CA SER A 183 -9.02 1.68 9.87
C SER A 183 -8.92 2.52 8.58
N ASN A 184 -7.83 2.36 7.83
CA ASN A 184 -7.56 3.12 6.62
C ASN A 184 -8.14 2.39 5.40
N TYR A 185 -9.44 2.59 5.16
CA TYR A 185 -10.18 1.91 4.09
C TYR A 185 -9.60 2.19 2.71
N GLU A 186 -9.16 3.43 2.45
CA GLU A 186 -8.62 3.81 1.14
C GLU A 186 -7.30 3.10 0.83
N LEU A 187 -6.42 2.97 1.83
CA LEU A 187 -5.20 2.19 1.68
C LEU A 187 -5.49 0.70 1.52
N VAL A 188 -6.52 0.16 2.20
CA VAL A 188 -6.96 -1.23 2.02
C VAL A 188 -7.45 -1.45 0.59
N THR A 189 -8.35 -0.60 0.09
CA THR A 189 -8.85 -0.67 -1.29
C THR A 189 -7.69 -0.58 -2.29
N PHE A 190 -6.80 0.40 -2.14
CA PHE A 190 -5.63 0.57 -2.99
C PHE A 190 -4.73 -0.69 -3.01
N LEU A 191 -4.47 -1.29 -1.84
CA LEU A 191 -3.65 -2.51 -1.78
C LEU A 191 -4.34 -3.71 -2.42
N LEU A 192 -5.66 -3.86 -2.23
CA LEU A 192 -6.46 -4.93 -2.85
C LEU A 192 -6.50 -4.80 -4.38
N GLU A 193 -6.69 -3.58 -4.90
CA GLU A 193 -6.64 -3.27 -6.34
C GLU A 193 -5.29 -3.66 -6.96
N HIS A 194 -4.20 -3.50 -6.19
CA HIS A 194 -2.86 -3.91 -6.59
C HIS A 194 -2.54 -5.40 -6.31
N GLY A 195 -3.51 -6.21 -5.88
CA GLY A 195 -3.36 -7.66 -5.71
C GLY A 195 -2.94 -8.12 -4.32
N ALA A 196 -3.21 -7.32 -3.27
CA ALA A 196 -3.07 -7.79 -1.89
C ALA A 196 -4.00 -8.98 -1.64
N ASP A 197 -3.46 -10.03 -1.04
CA ASP A 197 -4.18 -11.25 -0.71
C ASP A 197 -4.63 -11.22 0.77
N PRO A 198 -5.94 -11.09 1.06
CA PRO A 198 -6.47 -11.14 2.42
C PRO A 198 -6.38 -12.54 3.06
N GLY A 199 -6.13 -13.59 2.28
CA GLY A 199 -6.01 -14.98 2.74
C GLY A 199 -4.68 -15.30 3.44
N ILE A 200 -3.68 -14.43 3.35
CA ILE A 200 -2.35 -14.66 3.92
C ILE A 200 -2.43 -14.90 5.43
N LYS A 201 -1.64 -15.89 5.89
CA LYS A 201 -1.52 -16.28 7.30
C LYS A 201 -2.89 -16.69 7.87
N ASP A 202 -3.58 -17.62 7.19
CA ASP A 202 -4.88 -18.16 7.60
C ASP A 202 -5.95 -17.07 7.78
N CYS A 203 -6.06 -16.16 6.80
CA CYS A 203 -6.99 -15.02 6.80
C CYS A 203 -6.83 -14.10 8.02
N PHE A 204 -5.59 -13.92 8.51
CA PHE A 204 -5.32 -13.13 9.72
C PHE A 204 -5.82 -11.67 9.61
N ALA A 205 -5.76 -11.10 8.41
CA ALA A 205 -6.31 -9.77 8.12
C ALA A 205 -7.81 -9.68 8.44
N LEU A 206 -8.58 -10.68 8.02
CA LEU A 206 -10.01 -10.77 8.23
C LEU A 206 -10.35 -10.99 9.71
N ASP A 207 -9.57 -11.83 10.38
CA ASP A 207 -9.65 -12.07 11.82
C ASP A 207 -9.56 -10.79 12.67
N ILE A 208 -8.76 -9.82 12.23
CA ILE A 208 -8.60 -8.53 12.92
C ILE A 208 -9.78 -7.64 12.64
N ALA A 209 -10.24 -7.55 11.38
CA ALA A 209 -11.44 -6.80 11.03
C ALA A 209 -12.66 -7.28 11.84
N ILE A 210 -12.81 -8.61 12.00
CA ILE A 210 -13.83 -9.21 12.89
C ILE A 210 -13.63 -8.78 14.35
N SER A 211 -12.39 -8.79 14.84
CA SER A 211 -12.06 -8.41 16.21
C SER A 211 -12.32 -6.94 16.50
N MET A 212 -12.14 -6.07 15.50
CA MET A 212 -12.48 -4.64 15.54
C MET A 212 -13.99 -4.40 15.38
N LYS A 213 -14.77 -5.44 15.07
CA LYS A 213 -16.21 -5.40 14.77
C LYS A 213 -16.56 -4.49 13.59
N ASP A 214 -15.63 -4.36 12.65
CA ASP A 214 -15.80 -3.49 11.49
C ASP A 214 -16.41 -4.26 10.33
N LEU A 215 -17.74 -4.21 10.20
CA LEU A 215 -18.45 -4.87 9.10
C LEU A 215 -18.00 -4.34 7.73
N LYS A 216 -17.77 -3.03 7.60
CA LYS A 216 -17.38 -2.42 6.33
C LYS A 216 -16.03 -2.96 5.87
N MET A 217 -15.07 -3.08 6.78
CA MET A 217 -13.76 -3.67 6.49
C MET A 217 -13.87 -5.16 6.15
N VAL A 218 -14.70 -5.92 6.87
CA VAL A 218 -14.95 -7.33 6.55
C VAL A 218 -15.52 -7.48 5.14
N LYS A 219 -16.51 -6.67 4.77
CA LYS A 219 -17.08 -6.68 3.42
C LYS A 219 -16.02 -6.35 2.36
N LEU A 220 -15.19 -5.32 2.59
CA LEU A 220 -14.09 -4.97 1.67
C LEU A 220 -13.08 -6.10 1.44
N LEU A 221 -12.76 -6.89 2.47
CA LEU A 221 -11.78 -7.99 2.37
C LEU A 221 -12.37 -9.25 1.72
N VAL A 222 -13.68 -9.47 1.87
CA VAL A 222 -14.36 -10.67 1.36
C VAL A 222 -14.89 -10.45 -0.04
N GLU A 223 -15.53 -9.32 -0.28
CA GLU A 223 -16.22 -9.02 -1.54
C GLU A 223 -15.21 -8.59 -2.61
N ARG A 224 -15.47 -8.99 -3.85
CA ARG A 224 -14.68 -8.58 -4.99
C ARG A 224 -15.37 -7.42 -5.67
N ASP A 225 -14.67 -6.29 -5.75
CA ASP A 225 -15.19 -5.13 -6.47
C ASP A 225 -15.15 -5.39 -7.98
N PRO A 226 -16.14 -4.92 -8.75
CA PRO A 226 -16.16 -5.08 -10.20
C PRO A 226 -15.06 -4.29 -10.93
N SER A 227 -14.37 -3.36 -10.25
CA SER A 227 -13.22 -2.61 -10.76
C SER A 227 -11.91 -3.42 -10.72
N ASP A 228 -11.91 -4.56 -10.04
CA ASP A 228 -10.73 -5.36 -9.75
C ASP A 228 -10.30 -6.15 -11.00
N SER A 229 -9.53 -5.49 -11.87
CA SER A 229 -9.06 -6.00 -13.16
C SER A 229 -7.93 -7.03 -13.06
N THR A 230 -7.99 -7.92 -12.07
CA THR A 230 -7.01 -9.00 -11.93
C THR A 230 -7.48 -10.25 -12.70
N PRO A 231 -6.73 -10.71 -13.73
CA PRO A 231 -6.99 -12.01 -14.34
C PRO A 231 -6.54 -13.09 -13.36
N SER A 232 -7.47 -13.71 -12.64
CA SER A 232 -7.21 -14.96 -11.94
C SER A 232 -6.87 -16.08 -12.95
N PRO A 233 -6.07 -17.10 -12.57
CA PRO A 233 -5.65 -18.15 -13.48
C PRO A 233 -6.85 -18.94 -14.01
N VAL A 234 -6.77 -19.18 -15.31
CA VAL A 234 -7.75 -19.77 -16.20
C VAL A 234 -8.34 -21.09 -15.66
N LYS A 235 -9.67 -21.16 -15.59
CA LYS A 235 -10.41 -22.38 -15.96
C LYS A 235 -11.29 -22.03 -17.16
N GLU A 236 -10.87 -22.51 -18.33
CA GLU A 236 -11.64 -22.47 -19.57
C GLU A 236 -12.98 -23.17 -19.37
N GLY A 237 -14.07 -22.50 -19.73
CA GLY A 237 -15.40 -23.08 -19.59
C GLY A 237 -16.55 -22.12 -19.87
N LEU A 238 -16.78 -21.86 -21.15
CA LEU A 238 -18.08 -21.54 -21.78
C LEU A 238 -18.77 -20.17 -21.53
N LYS A 239 -19.16 -19.59 -22.67
CA LYS A 239 -19.89 -18.33 -22.89
C LYS A 239 -21.29 -18.33 -22.24
N ASN A 240 -21.69 -17.21 -21.64
CA ASN A 240 -22.93 -16.47 -21.96
C ASN A 240 -23.16 -15.28 -21.01
N GLY A 241 -23.61 -14.15 -21.57
CA GLY A 241 -23.78 -12.85 -20.93
C GLY A 241 -24.86 -12.78 -19.85
N LYS A 242 -24.54 -13.25 -18.65
CA LYS A 242 -25.17 -12.83 -17.39
C LYS A 242 -24.07 -12.16 -16.56
N LYS A 243 -24.41 -11.10 -15.80
CA LYS A 243 -23.50 -10.54 -14.78
C LYS A 243 -23.21 -11.65 -13.76
N VAL A 244 -22.19 -12.46 -14.01
CA VAL A 244 -21.68 -13.46 -13.08
C VAL A 244 -21.15 -12.64 -11.91
N LYS A 245 -21.80 -12.74 -10.75
CA LYS A 245 -21.24 -12.18 -9.51
C LYS A 245 -19.85 -12.78 -9.38
N LEU A 246 -18.80 -11.95 -9.44
CA LEU A 246 -17.45 -12.42 -9.18
C LEU A 246 -17.47 -13.12 -7.82
N GLY A 247 -16.88 -14.31 -7.77
CA GLY A 247 -16.73 -15.04 -6.51
C GLY A 247 -15.97 -14.21 -5.49
N ASP A 248 -16.24 -14.47 -4.21
CA ASP A 248 -15.57 -13.81 -3.11
C ASP A 248 -14.05 -14.00 -3.17
N ARG A 249 -13.31 -13.02 -2.63
CA ARG A 249 -11.84 -13.08 -2.51
C ARG A 249 -11.39 -14.15 -1.50
N VAL A 250 -12.21 -14.38 -0.48
CA VAL A 250 -11.92 -15.28 0.64
C VAL A 250 -13.10 -16.21 0.87
N GLU A 251 -12.81 -17.51 1.00
CA GLU A 251 -13.80 -18.49 1.43
C GLU A 251 -14.05 -18.36 2.93
N ILE A 252 -15.31 -18.10 3.32
CA ILE A 252 -15.65 -17.93 4.72
C ILE A 252 -15.85 -19.30 5.38
N GLY A 253 -14.87 -19.72 6.19
CA GLY A 253 -14.95 -20.91 7.03
C GLY A 253 -15.68 -20.70 8.37
N THR A 254 -16.06 -21.82 9.00
CA THR A 254 -16.77 -21.87 10.30
C THR A 254 -16.00 -21.18 11.44
N ARG A 255 -14.66 -21.27 11.44
CA ARG A 255 -13.77 -20.60 12.41
C ARG A 255 -14.03 -19.08 12.48
N MET A 256 -14.28 -18.43 11.34
CA MET A 256 -14.52 -16.98 11.32
C MET A 256 -15.88 -16.61 11.90
N VAL A 257 -16.88 -17.48 11.72
CA VAL A 257 -18.20 -17.35 12.36
C VAL A 257 -18.06 -17.51 13.87
N GLU A 258 -17.32 -18.52 14.34
CA GLU A 258 -17.03 -18.71 15.78
C GLU A 258 -16.38 -17.48 16.39
N LYS A 259 -15.36 -16.93 15.72
CA LYS A 259 -14.67 -15.72 16.18
C LYS A 259 -15.60 -14.50 16.21
N ALA A 260 -16.47 -14.33 15.22
CA ALA A 260 -17.47 -13.26 15.21
C ALA A 260 -18.47 -13.38 16.38
N ILE A 261 -18.83 -14.61 16.75
CA ILE A 261 -19.68 -14.92 17.91
C ILE A 261 -18.96 -14.64 19.22
N GLU A 262 -17.70 -15.07 19.36
CA GLU A 262 -16.86 -14.81 20.53
C GLU A 262 -16.69 -13.30 20.76
N LYS A 263 -16.45 -12.53 19.69
CA LYS A 263 -16.34 -11.07 19.77
C LYS A 263 -17.69 -10.37 19.89
N GLY A 264 -18.79 -11.07 19.65
CA GLY A 264 -20.15 -10.56 19.80
C GLY A 264 -20.54 -9.51 18.76
N SER A 265 -20.09 -9.66 17.51
CA SER A 265 -20.49 -8.78 16.40
C SER A 265 -21.68 -9.37 15.66
N GLN A 266 -22.89 -8.97 16.06
CA GLN A 266 -24.15 -9.47 15.46
C GLN A 266 -24.25 -9.17 13.96
N GLU A 267 -23.78 -7.99 13.54
CA GLU A 267 -23.80 -7.59 12.13
C GLU A 267 -22.93 -8.49 11.25
N ILE A 268 -21.73 -8.83 11.73
CA ILE A 268 -20.80 -9.71 11.01
C ILE A 268 -21.33 -11.15 11.00
N ILE A 269 -21.93 -11.62 12.10
CA ILE A 269 -22.58 -12.93 12.16
C ILE A 269 -23.71 -13.00 11.14
N ASN A 270 -24.58 -11.98 11.12
CA ASN A 270 -25.69 -11.91 10.18
C ASN A 270 -25.19 -11.92 8.73
N TYR A 271 -24.13 -11.17 8.45
CA TYR A 271 -23.47 -11.18 7.15
C TYR A 271 -22.98 -12.59 6.76
N PHE A 272 -22.23 -13.27 7.63
CA PHE A 272 -21.71 -14.60 7.33
C PHE A 272 -22.81 -15.67 7.18
N VAL A 273 -23.83 -15.65 8.03
CA VAL A 273 -24.87 -16.68 8.06
C VAL A 273 -25.92 -16.46 6.97
N TYR A 274 -26.42 -15.23 6.82
CA TYR A 274 -27.53 -14.96 5.90
C TYR A 274 -27.05 -14.58 4.50
N GLU A 275 -26.05 -13.70 4.38
CA GLU A 275 -25.57 -13.26 3.06
C GLU A 275 -24.64 -14.30 2.44
N LYS A 276 -23.69 -14.84 3.23
CA LYS A 276 -22.66 -15.78 2.76
C LYS A 276 -23.02 -17.26 2.98
N LYS A 277 -24.17 -17.53 3.61
CA LYS A 277 -24.76 -18.88 3.80
C LYS A 277 -23.85 -19.87 4.53
N VAL A 278 -22.97 -19.37 5.42
CA VAL A 278 -22.08 -20.22 6.23
C VAL A 278 -22.85 -20.70 7.45
N MET A 279 -22.91 -22.02 7.63
CA MET A 279 -23.60 -22.62 8.77
C MET A 279 -22.82 -22.37 10.07
N PRO A 280 -23.46 -21.83 11.12
CA PRO A 280 -22.84 -21.75 12.44
C PRO A 280 -22.56 -23.14 13.00
N PRO A 281 -21.48 -23.33 13.76
CA PRO A 281 -21.25 -24.57 14.47
C PRO A 281 -22.32 -24.80 15.54
N LEU A 282 -22.73 -26.06 15.73
CA LEU A 282 -23.83 -26.47 16.61
C LEU A 282 -23.70 -25.93 18.05
N HIS A 283 -22.48 -25.88 18.59
CA HIS A 283 -22.20 -25.33 19.92
C HIS A 283 -22.50 -23.83 20.03
N SER A 284 -22.31 -23.08 18.95
CA SER A 284 -22.55 -21.63 18.92
C SER A 284 -24.04 -21.29 18.85
N ILE A 285 -24.83 -22.10 18.13
CA ILE A 285 -26.31 -22.00 18.11
C ILE A 285 -26.86 -22.15 19.54
N MET A 286 -26.30 -23.07 20.32
CA MET A 286 -26.69 -23.33 21.70
C MET A 286 -26.32 -22.19 22.67
N ASN A 287 -25.28 -21.40 22.36
CA ASN A 287 -24.85 -20.26 23.18
C ASN A 287 -25.63 -18.97 22.86
N ILE A 288 -26.03 -18.76 21.60
CA ILE A 288 -26.90 -17.64 21.19
C ILE A 288 -28.22 -17.65 21.97
N GLY A 289 -28.83 -18.83 22.17
CA GLY A 289 -30.05 -18.98 22.98
C GLY A 289 -29.86 -18.73 24.49
N LYS A 290 -28.62 -18.83 25.01
CA LYS A 290 -28.30 -18.61 26.43
C LYS A 290 -28.05 -17.13 26.73
N THR A 291 -27.45 -16.38 25.80
CA THR A 291 -27.18 -14.94 25.98
C THR A 291 -28.46 -14.11 26.10
N ASP A 292 -29.51 -14.46 25.36
CA ASP A 292 -30.82 -13.78 25.46
C ASP A 292 -31.57 -14.09 26.77
N ARG A 293 -31.37 -15.30 27.33
CA ARG A 293 -31.90 -15.67 28.66
C ARG A 293 -31.22 -14.92 29.81
N ASN A 294 -29.94 -14.56 29.68
CA ASN A 294 -29.23 -13.79 30.71
C ASN A 294 -29.48 -12.27 30.62
N ARG A 295 -29.91 -11.75 29.46
CA ARG A 295 -30.29 -10.33 29.31
C ARG A 295 -31.69 -10.04 29.89
N SER A 296 -32.59 -11.02 29.84
CA SER A 296 -33.95 -10.93 30.39
C SER A 296 -34.00 -11.02 31.92
N THR A 297 -33.02 -11.65 32.57
CA THR A 297 -32.96 -11.78 34.03
C THR A 297 -32.35 -10.56 34.74
N LYS A 298 -31.58 -9.70 34.07
CA LYS A 298 -30.96 -8.50 34.68
C LYS A 298 -31.87 -7.25 34.74
N ARG A 299 -33.11 -7.31 34.24
CA ARG A 299 -34.04 -6.15 34.21
C ARG A 299 -34.97 -6.00 35.42
N LYS A 300 -34.87 -6.85 36.46
CA LYS A 300 -35.63 -6.67 37.71
C LYS A 300 -34.70 -6.36 38.88
N LYS A 301 -34.29 -5.10 39.02
CA LYS A 301 -33.87 -4.56 40.34
C LYS A 301 -35.11 -3.98 41.02
N PRO A 302 -35.41 -4.34 42.28
CA PRO A 302 -36.54 -3.77 43.00
C PRO A 302 -36.25 -2.31 43.36
N ILE A 303 -37.26 -1.46 43.15
CA ILE A 303 -37.29 -0.05 43.55
C ILE A 303 -37.27 -0.01 45.09
N ARG A 304 -36.26 0.66 45.68
CA ARG A 304 -36.25 0.96 47.12
C ARG A 304 -37.21 2.13 47.41
N PRO A 305 -38.05 2.07 48.46
CA PRO A 305 -38.88 3.19 48.84
C PRO A 305 -38.04 4.30 49.50
N ALA A 306 -38.42 5.55 49.23
CA ALA A 306 -37.77 6.75 49.75
C ALA A 306 -38.01 6.93 51.25
N LEU A 307 -36.97 7.36 51.97
CA LEU A 307 -37.04 7.79 53.38
C LEU A 307 -37.67 9.18 53.47
N PRO A 308 -38.53 9.46 54.47
CA PRO A 308 -39.12 10.78 54.65
C PRO A 308 -38.13 11.71 55.36
N THR A 309 -37.97 12.90 54.80
CA THR A 309 -37.34 14.07 55.44
C THR A 309 -38.21 14.55 56.60
N LYS A 310 -37.64 14.67 57.80
CA LYS A 310 -38.20 15.49 58.88
C LYS A 310 -37.20 16.58 59.26
N ALA A 311 -37.82 17.73 59.56
CA ALA A 311 -37.35 19.07 59.92
C ALA A 311 -36.01 19.18 60.65
#